data_AF-A0A6I8TYZ1-F1
#
_entry.id   AF-A0A6I8TYZ1-F1
#
_cell.length_a   1.000
_cell.length_b   1.000
_cell.length_c   1.000
_cell.angle_alpha   90.00
_cell.angle_beta   90.00
_cell.angle_gamma   90.00
#
_symmetry.space_group_name_H-M   'P 1'
#
loop_
_entity.id
_entity.type
_entity.pdbx_description
1 polymer ?
#
loop_
_entity_poly.entity_id
_entity_poly.type
_entity_poly.pdbx_seq_one_letter_code
_entity_poly.pdbx_strand_id
1 'polypeptide(L)'
;MPYILIRGNLASYSHKYPFRVLVSGLKTADLEQLNRFPSGGYSDESTIVYLQHPCVILTALEVLGYRVVASSSTAVKQDYNEYMWTMRKEFHDPEPFVSETSSAIVERENLANIGREVNNYPPSNKIDVPE
;
A
#
# COMPACT_ATOMS: atom_id res chain seq x y z
N MET A 1 -4.48 7.21 7.75
CA MET A 1 -4.81 5.90 8.35
C MET A 1 -5.32 4.97 7.24
N PRO A 2 -5.00 3.65 7.27
CA PRO A 2 -5.51 2.69 6.28
C PRO A 2 -7.00 2.39 6.45
N TYR A 3 -7.47 2.50 7.69
CA TYR A 3 -8.80 2.09 8.10
C TYR A 3 -9.73 3.27 8.25
N ILE A 4 -10.97 3.06 7.84
CA ILE A 4 -12.10 3.96 8.07
C ILE A 4 -13.23 3.18 8.72
N LEU A 5 -14.04 3.89 9.50
CA LEU A 5 -15.23 3.34 10.14
C LEU A 5 -16.46 3.95 9.50
N ILE A 6 -17.39 3.09 9.12
CA ILE A 6 -18.67 3.47 8.54
C ILE A 6 -19.75 2.98 9.48
N ARG A 7 -20.69 3.84 9.84
CA ARG A 7 -21.90 3.47 10.58
C ARG A 7 -23.12 3.94 9.81
N GLY A 8 -24.10 3.07 9.61
CA GLY A 8 -25.30 3.42 8.87
C GLY A 8 -26.46 2.49 9.10
N ASN A 9 -27.63 2.91 8.61
CA ASN A 9 -28.87 2.18 8.74
C ASN A 9 -29.30 1.56 7.41
N LEU A 10 -29.66 0.27 7.45
CA LEU A 10 -30.24 -0.44 6.30
C LEU A 10 -31.77 -0.29 6.23
N ALA A 11 -32.41 0.04 7.36
CA ALA A 11 -33.82 0.39 7.43
C ALA A 11 -33.99 1.89 7.64
N SER A 12 -34.99 2.49 7.01
CA SER A 12 -35.23 3.94 7.08
C SER A 12 -35.51 4.41 8.52
N TYR A 13 -34.88 5.50 8.94
CA TYR A 13 -35.19 6.16 10.22
C TYR A 13 -36.41 7.09 10.16
N SER A 14 -36.71 7.65 8.99
CA SER A 14 -37.72 8.71 8.84
C SER A 14 -38.10 8.91 7.37
N HIS A 15 -39.23 9.57 7.12
CA HIS A 15 -39.65 9.94 5.77
C HIS A 15 -38.83 11.06 5.13
N LYS A 16 -38.23 11.96 5.93
CA LYS A 16 -37.51 13.14 5.38
C LYS A 16 -36.05 12.82 4.99
N TYR A 17 -35.35 12.07 5.83
CA TYR A 17 -33.99 11.57 5.57
C TYR A 17 -33.95 10.11 5.98
N PRO A 18 -34.30 9.20 5.07
CA PRO A 18 -34.45 7.80 5.41
C PRO A 18 -33.11 7.17 5.81
N PHE A 19 -32.02 7.60 5.19
CA PHE A 19 -30.70 7.01 5.38
C PHE A 19 -29.68 8.03 5.83
N ARG A 20 -28.82 7.59 6.75
CA ARG A 20 -27.73 8.37 7.28
C ARG A 20 -26.51 7.48 7.48
N VAL A 21 -25.40 7.86 6.86
CA VAL A 21 -24.14 7.16 6.93
C VAL A 21 -23.10 8.09 7.52
N LEU A 22 -22.50 7.68 8.62
CA LEU A 22 -21.37 8.34 9.25
C LEU A 22 -20.09 7.67 8.75
N VAL A 23 -19.15 8.46 8.25
CA VAL A 23 -17.84 7.96 7.81
C VAL A 23 -16.75 8.70 8.56
N SER A 24 -15.95 7.96 9.32
CA SER A 24 -14.85 8.49 10.15
C SER A 24 -13.49 8.09 9.58
N GLY A 25 -12.52 9.01 9.66
CA GLY A 25 -11.11 8.73 9.35
C GLY A 25 -10.73 8.81 7.87
N LEU A 26 -11.58 9.40 7.03
CA LEU A 26 -11.26 9.68 5.63
C LEU A 26 -10.08 10.65 5.50
N LYS A 27 -9.25 10.44 4.48
CA LYS A 27 -8.24 11.43 4.07
C LYS A 27 -8.92 12.54 3.27
N THR A 28 -8.37 13.75 3.31
CA THR A 28 -8.90 14.93 2.59
C THR A 28 -9.12 14.67 1.10
N ALA A 29 -8.18 14.02 0.42
CA ALA A 29 -8.30 13.70 -1.01
C ALA A 29 -9.49 12.76 -1.32
N ASP A 30 -9.74 11.78 -0.45
CA ASP A 30 -10.87 10.85 -0.62
C ASP A 30 -12.20 11.53 -0.24
N LEU A 31 -12.18 12.43 0.75
CA LEU A 31 -13.32 13.24 1.16
C LEU A 31 -13.82 14.14 0.02
N GLU A 32 -12.92 14.79 -0.70
CA GLU A 32 -13.25 15.63 -1.85
C GLU A 32 -14.00 14.88 -2.96
N GLN A 33 -13.62 13.61 -3.21
CA GLN A 33 -14.31 12.75 -4.18
C GLN A 33 -15.74 12.41 -3.76
N LEU A 34 -16.01 12.41 -2.45
CA LEU A 34 -17.31 12.10 -1.88
C LEU A 34 -18.21 13.34 -1.72
N ASN A 35 -17.70 14.56 -1.93
CA ASN A 35 -18.49 15.81 -1.84
C ASN A 35 -19.67 15.88 -2.83
N ARG A 36 -19.69 15.01 -3.84
CA ARG A 36 -20.83 14.85 -4.76
C ARG A 36 -22.09 14.31 -4.07
N PHE A 37 -21.96 13.65 -2.91
CA PHE A 37 -23.10 13.11 -2.18
C PHE A 37 -23.67 14.15 -1.22
N PRO A 38 -25.01 14.23 -1.08
CA PRO A 38 -25.63 15.10 -0.09
C PRO A 38 -25.08 14.82 1.31
N SER A 39 -24.50 15.84 1.95
CA SER A 39 -23.92 15.74 3.29
C SER A 39 -24.82 16.44 4.32
N GLY A 40 -24.89 15.85 5.51
CA GLY A 40 -25.50 16.45 6.70
C GLY A 40 -24.51 17.27 7.53
N GLY A 41 -23.30 17.53 7.01
CA GLY A 41 -22.20 18.13 7.75
C GLY A 41 -21.40 17.12 8.58
N TYR A 42 -20.60 17.64 9.50
CA TYR A 42 -19.78 16.87 10.43
C TYR A 42 -20.55 16.56 11.72
N SER A 43 -20.50 15.32 12.20
CA SER A 43 -21.01 14.96 13.52
C SER A 43 -20.00 15.21 14.64
N ASP A 44 -18.71 15.18 14.30
CA ASP A 44 -17.55 15.48 15.14
C ASP A 44 -16.37 15.89 14.24
N GLU A 45 -15.20 16.15 14.81
CA GLU A 45 -14.00 16.63 14.09
C GLU A 45 -13.51 15.70 12.96
N SER A 46 -13.89 14.42 12.99
CA SER A 46 -13.33 13.38 12.12
C SER A 46 -14.38 12.60 11.31
N THR A 47 -15.65 12.89 11.54
CA THR A 47 -16.77 12.10 11.01
C THR A 47 -17.73 12.96 10.21
N ILE A 48 -17.84 12.66 8.91
CA ILE A 48 -18.81 13.28 8.01
C ILE A 48 -20.08 12.44 7.93
N VAL A 49 -21.22 13.12 7.80
CA VAL A 49 -22.54 12.52 7.63
C VAL A 49 -22.96 12.62 6.17
N TYR A 50 -23.29 11.49 5.55
CA TYR A 50 -23.93 11.42 4.23
C TYR A 50 -25.39 11.00 4.36
N LEU A 51 -26.27 11.66 3.60
CA LEU A 51 -27.72 11.42 3.59
C LEU A 51 -28.10 10.43 2.48
N GLN A 52 -27.40 9.30 2.43
CA GLN A 52 -27.53 8.27 1.39
C GLN A 52 -27.59 6.87 2.00
N HIS A 53 -28.13 5.90 1.25
CA HIS A 53 -28.15 4.50 1.67
C HIS A 53 -26.72 3.96 1.85
N PRO A 54 -26.42 3.15 2.89
CA PRO A 54 -25.08 2.60 3.12
C PRO A 54 -24.41 2.00 1.89
N CYS A 55 -25.14 1.21 1.09
CA CYS A 55 -24.61 0.61 -0.14
C CYS A 55 -24.02 1.64 -1.11
N VAL A 56 -24.61 2.83 -1.26
CA VAL A 56 -24.11 3.86 -2.17
C VAL A 56 -22.75 4.38 -1.71
N ILE A 57 -22.61 4.62 -0.41
CA ILE A 57 -21.37 5.13 0.18
C ILE A 57 -20.28 4.05 0.18
N LEU A 58 -20.62 2.81 0.55
CA LEU A 58 -19.69 1.68 0.53
C LEU A 58 -19.15 1.44 -0.89
N THR A 59 -20.00 1.41 -1.91
CA THR A 59 -19.56 1.26 -3.30
C THR A 59 -18.69 2.42 -3.78
N ALA A 60 -18.99 3.66 -3.38
CA ALA A 60 -18.13 4.79 -3.69
C ALA A 60 -16.73 4.65 -3.05
N LEU A 61 -16.67 4.17 -1.81
CA LEU A 61 -15.42 3.89 -1.11
C LEU A 61 -14.64 2.73 -1.77
N GLU A 62 -15.34 1.72 -2.29
CA GLU A 62 -14.74 0.64 -3.08
C GLU A 62 -14.04 1.16 -4.35
N VAL A 63 -14.66 2.10 -5.06
CA VAL A 63 -14.04 2.77 -6.22
C VAL A 63 -12.79 3.55 -5.80
N LEU A 64 -12.76 4.10 -4.59
CA LEU A 64 -11.58 4.76 -4.01
C LEU A 64 -10.53 3.76 -3.48
N GLY A 65 -10.74 2.45 -3.64
CA GLY A 65 -9.79 1.40 -3.26
C GLY A 65 -9.93 0.90 -1.82
N TYR A 66 -11.00 1.27 -1.11
CA TYR A 66 -11.31 0.69 0.20
C TYR A 66 -12.01 -0.67 0.05
N ARG A 67 -11.75 -1.60 0.95
CA ARG A 67 -12.42 -2.90 1.00
C ARG A 67 -12.97 -3.15 2.39
N VAL A 68 -14.17 -3.71 2.49
CA VAL A 68 -14.73 -4.12 3.78
C VAL A 68 -13.88 -5.26 4.34
N VAL A 69 -13.39 -5.10 5.57
CA VAL A 69 -12.60 -6.11 6.29
C VAL A 69 -13.31 -6.64 7.53
N ALA A 70 -14.29 -5.91 8.04
CA ALA A 70 -15.16 -6.34 9.12
C ALA A 70 -16.53 -5.68 8.98
N SER A 71 -17.56 -6.39 9.43
CA SER A 71 -18.91 -5.84 9.58
C SER A 71 -19.50 -6.29 10.91
N SER A 72 -20.23 -5.41 11.57
CA SER A 72 -20.93 -5.70 12.82
C SER A 72 -22.27 -4.96 12.84
N SER A 73 -23.13 -5.34 13.78
CA SER A 73 -24.38 -4.62 14.03
C SER A 73 -24.57 -4.48 15.53
N THR A 74 -25.24 -3.40 15.93
CA THR A 74 -25.70 -3.19 17.30
C THR A 74 -27.22 -3.09 17.28
N ALA A 75 -27.89 -3.95 18.05
CA ALA A 75 -29.32 -3.86 18.27
C ALA A 75 -29.54 -3.16 19.62
N VAL A 76 -29.83 -1.86 19.59
CA VAL A 76 -30.09 -1.08 20.82
C VAL A 76 -31.59 -1.07 21.16
N LYS A 77 -32.47 -1.14 20.14
CA LYS A 77 -33.93 -1.37 20.21
C LYS A 77 -34.40 -2.09 18.94
N GLN A 78 -35.52 -2.82 18.98
CA GLN A 78 -36.01 -3.68 17.87
C GLN A 78 -36.09 -2.99 16.50
N ASP A 79 -36.22 -1.66 16.46
CA ASP A 79 -36.39 -0.89 15.22
C ASP A 79 -35.19 0.00 14.86
N TYR A 80 -34.14 0.04 15.70
CA TYR A 80 -32.95 0.86 15.49
C TYR A 80 -31.72 -0.04 15.33
N ASN A 81 -31.67 -0.71 14.18
CA ASN A 81 -30.53 -1.53 13.80
C ASN A 81 -29.49 -0.66 13.09
N GLU A 82 -28.38 -0.45 13.77
CA GLU A 82 -27.22 0.19 13.20
C GLU A 82 -26.20 -0.85 12.79
N TYR A 83 -25.66 -0.64 11.61
CA TYR A 83 -24.65 -1.49 11.02
C TYR A 83 -23.36 -0.70 10.95
N MET A 84 -22.27 -1.38 11.25
CA MET A 84 -20.93 -0.83 11.19
C MET A 84 -20.09 -1.63 10.21
N TRP A 85 -19.28 -0.93 9.43
CA TRP A 85 -18.30 -1.52 8.54
C TRP A 85 -16.95 -0.89 8.81
N THR A 86 -15.93 -1.72 8.95
CA THR A 86 -14.55 -1.28 8.89
C THR A 86 -14.08 -1.54 7.47
N MET A 87 -13.63 -0.48 6.80
CA MET A 87 -13.00 -0.62 5.50
C MET A 87 -11.52 -0.26 5.57
N ARG A 88 -10.72 -0.94 4.77
CA ARG A 88 -9.28 -0.74 4.65
C ARG A 88 -8.92 -0.40 3.21
N LYS A 89 -8.10 0.62 2.99
CA LYS A 89 -7.42 0.86 1.72
C LYS A 89 -6.04 0.21 1.79
N GLU A 90 -5.75 -0.69 0.86
CA GLU A 90 -4.40 -1.28 0.77
C GLU A 90 -3.42 -0.18 0.37
N PHE A 91 -2.30 -0.11 1.08
CA PHE A 91 -1.16 0.71 0.67
C PHE A 91 -0.23 -0.18 -0.14
N HIS A 92 0.37 0.36 -1.20
CA HIS A 92 1.60 -0.25 -1.69
C HIS A 92 2.63 -0.17 -0.58
N ASP A 93 3.27 -1.30 -0.29
CA ASP A 93 4.46 -1.28 0.54
C ASP A 93 5.47 -0.32 -0.10
N PRO A 94 6.19 0.50 0.69
CA PRO A 94 7.26 1.32 0.13
C PRO A 94 8.21 0.39 -0.62
N GLU A 95 8.53 0.73 -1.89
CA GLU A 95 9.52 -0.02 -2.65
C GLU A 95 10.79 -0.18 -1.79
N PRO A 96 11.37 -1.39 -1.71
CA PRO A 96 12.60 -1.58 -0.96
C PRO A 96 13.64 -0.61 -1.51
N PHE A 97 14.25 0.19 -0.64
CA PHE A 97 15.34 1.08 -1.02
C PHE A 97 16.40 0.25 -1.74
N VAL A 98 16.47 0.40 -3.07
CA VAL A 98 17.58 -0.11 -3.84
C VAL A 98 18.76 0.78 -3.47
N SER A 99 19.52 0.40 -2.45
CA SER A 99 20.78 1.08 -2.17
C SER A 99 21.63 0.95 -3.44
N GLU A 100 21.84 2.07 -4.14
CA GLU A 100 22.71 2.22 -5.32
C GLU A 100 24.20 1.87 -5.06
N THR A 101 24.49 1.19 -3.95
CA THR A 101 25.84 0.79 -3.54
C THR A 101 26.09 -0.71 -3.70
N SER A 102 25.14 -1.49 -4.22
CA SER A 102 25.29 -2.96 -4.32
C SER A 102 25.67 -3.48 -5.71
N SER A 103 25.79 -2.62 -6.71
CA SER A 103 26.22 -2.97 -8.07
C SER A 103 27.71 -2.65 -8.34
N ALA A 104 28.43 -2.13 -7.34
CA ALA A 104 29.88 -1.98 -7.40
C ALA A 104 30.51 -2.80 -6.27
N ILE A 105 31.42 -3.71 -6.63
CA ILE A 105 32.28 -4.50 -5.73
C ILE A 105 31.63 -5.80 -5.19
N VAL A 106 31.66 -6.87 -6.00
CA VAL A 106 32.44 -8.09 -5.70
C VAL A 106 32.79 -8.81 -7.03
N GLU A 107 33.58 -8.18 -7.90
CA GLU A 107 34.54 -8.95 -8.71
C GLU A 107 35.80 -9.09 -7.87
N ARG A 108 35.80 -10.04 -6.93
CA ARG A 108 37.01 -10.45 -6.21
C ARG A 108 37.85 -11.29 -7.15
N GLU A 109 38.86 -10.63 -7.71
CA GLU A 109 40.17 -11.12 -8.14
C GLU A 109 40.44 -12.61 -7.85
N ASN A 110 40.47 -13.43 -8.91
CA ASN A 110 41.26 -14.66 -8.96
C ASN A 110 42.41 -14.47 -9.95
N LEU A 111 43.36 -13.62 -9.58
CA LEU A 111 44.64 -13.41 -10.29
C LEU A 111 45.79 -13.85 -9.39
N ALA A 112 45.74 -15.10 -8.92
CA ALA A 112 46.85 -15.74 -8.23
C ALA A 112 47.19 -17.06 -8.94
N ASN A 113 47.73 -16.96 -10.17
CA ASN A 113 48.63 -17.98 -10.75
C ASN A 113 49.17 -17.62 -12.16
N ILE A 114 49.70 -16.42 -12.35
CA ILE A 114 50.59 -16.15 -13.50
C ILE A 114 51.86 -15.50 -12.98
N GLY A 115 52.68 -16.35 -12.35
CA GLY A 115 54.02 -16.03 -11.90
C GLY A 115 54.93 -17.22 -12.15
N ARG A 116 55.17 -17.54 -13.43
CA ARG A 116 56.26 -18.43 -13.83
C ARG A 116 56.92 -17.93 -15.12
N GLU A 117 57.92 -17.10 -14.87
CA GLU A 117 59.20 -16.96 -15.60
C GLU A 117 59.20 -16.58 -17.08
N VAL A 118 59.64 -15.33 -17.29
CA VAL A 118 60.22 -14.81 -18.53
C VAL A 118 61.65 -15.34 -18.66
N ASN A 119 61.98 -15.99 -19.77
CA ASN A 119 63.22 -15.79 -20.55
C ASN A 119 63.39 -16.87 -21.63
N ASN A 120 62.98 -16.56 -22.85
CA ASN A 120 63.41 -17.26 -24.06
C ASN A 120 64.35 -16.32 -24.82
N TYR A 121 65.67 -16.55 -24.75
CA TYR A 121 66.62 -16.47 -25.88
C TYR A 121 67.93 -17.21 -25.49
N PRO A 122 68.57 -17.93 -26.43
CA PRO A 122 69.69 -18.83 -26.15
C PRO A 122 71.04 -18.11 -26.27
N PRO A 123 72.11 -18.66 -25.67
CA PRO A 123 73.39 -18.62 -26.36
C PRO A 123 74.22 -19.92 -26.25
N SER A 124 74.65 -20.37 -27.43
CA SER A 124 76.00 -20.88 -27.74
C SER A 124 76.69 -21.81 -26.74
N ASN A 125 76.65 -23.13 -27.02
CA ASN A 125 77.73 -24.02 -26.61
C ASN A 125 78.71 -24.21 -27.77
N LYS A 126 79.99 -24.04 -27.40
CA LYS A 126 81.17 -24.00 -28.24
C LYS A 126 81.46 -25.36 -28.87
N ILE A 127 82.01 -25.27 -30.08
CA ILE A 127 82.72 -26.32 -30.80
C ILE A 127 84.03 -26.59 -30.04
N ASP A 128 84.35 -27.86 -29.79
CA ASP A 128 85.71 -28.34 -29.54
C ASP A 128 86.00 -29.50 -30.50
N VAL A 129 87.08 -29.36 -31.28
CA VAL A 129 87.79 -30.30 -32.17
C VAL A 129 89.27 -29.97 -31.86
N PRO A 130 90.27 -30.88 -31.73
CA PRO A 130 90.62 -32.08 -32.55
C PRO A 130 90.99 -33.30 -31.64
N GLU A 131 91.51 -34.46 -32.06
CA GLU A 131 92.38 -34.93 -33.16
C GLU A 131 92.10 -36.43 -33.41
#